data_AF-A0A443QT23-F1
#
_entry.id   AF-A0A443QT23-F1
#
_cell.length_a   1.000
_cell.length_b   1.000
_cell.length_c   1.000
_cell.angle_alpha   90.00
_cell.angle_beta   90.00
_cell.angle_gamma   90.00
#
_symmetry.space_group_name_H-M   'P 1'
#
loop_
_entity.id
_entity.type
_entity.pdbx_description
1 polymer ?
#
loop_
_entity_poly.entity_id
_entity_poly.type
_entity_poly.pdbx_seq_one_letter_code
_entity_poly.pdbx_strand_id
1 'polypeptide(L)'
;MCPKSGSERKHCWVCYQTEDESDEEWVRPCRCKGTSKWIHQQCLQRWIDEKQKNNLTTKVACSQCKTEYVLVFPPYRRFVYFLETCDRIIYGTSPFACGIIVIGSLYWSALSYGAVTVMQVLGQEEGKAAMEQVDPLTLLLGLPSIPLMLVLGKLIRWEDQVLKLWRKHYRRIPLLGYLVGTPAEKSIENAERYLTGRDNFSDPVAGTRMFCGALILPTIATVIGRYLYPKVSSNFHKTILGGLTFILAKGVLKIYLRQQQFIRQTNRKVLNFDENDTNDPKSKLAKSESAPIVRS
;
A
#
# COMPACT_ATOMS: atom_id res chain seq x y z
N MET A 1 48.42 69.28 -21.16
CA MET A 1 47.38 68.43 -20.57
C MET A 1 47.87 66.98 -20.63
N CYS A 2 48.29 66.40 -19.51
CA CYS A 2 48.70 65.00 -19.47
C CYS A 2 47.46 64.10 -19.41
N PRO A 3 47.38 62.99 -20.18
CA PRO A 3 46.30 62.03 -20.02
C PRO A 3 46.45 61.37 -18.65
N LYS A 4 45.37 61.40 -17.86
CA LYS A 4 45.32 60.72 -16.57
C LYS A 4 45.64 59.24 -16.78
N SER A 5 46.56 58.72 -15.96
CA SER A 5 46.88 57.30 -15.82
C SER A 5 45.65 56.42 -15.96
N GLY A 6 45.71 55.41 -16.84
CA GLY A 6 44.60 54.52 -17.15
C GLY A 6 43.98 53.89 -15.89
N SER A 7 42.78 54.34 -15.53
CA SER A 7 41.90 53.57 -14.66
C SER A 7 41.44 52.36 -15.47
N GLU A 8 42.00 51.18 -15.19
CA GLU A 8 41.47 49.92 -15.71
C GLU A 8 39.96 49.89 -15.42
N ARG A 9 39.14 49.94 -16.48
CA ARG A 9 37.67 49.90 -16.36
C ARG A 9 37.26 48.63 -15.61
N LYS A 10 36.42 48.78 -14.60
CA LYS A 10 35.87 47.63 -13.87
C LYS A 10 34.87 46.90 -14.77
N HIS A 11 34.92 45.58 -14.78
CA HIS A 11 33.86 44.75 -15.33
C HIS A 11 33.58 43.60 -14.38
N CYS A 12 32.32 43.20 -14.28
CA CYS A 12 31.89 42.11 -13.42
C CYS A 12 32.25 40.78 -14.11
N TRP A 13 33.03 39.91 -13.46
CA TRP A 13 33.43 38.64 -14.09
C TRP A 13 32.29 37.61 -14.23
N VAL A 14 31.12 37.85 -13.62
CA VAL A 14 29.93 36.99 -13.73
C VAL A 14 29.01 37.43 -14.86
N CYS A 15 28.60 38.70 -14.88
CA CYS A 15 27.64 39.23 -15.88
C CYS A 15 28.30 40.01 -17.02
N TYR A 16 29.61 40.24 -16.97
CA TYR A 16 30.41 40.95 -17.97
C TYR A 16 30.07 42.43 -18.20
N GLN A 17 29.12 43.00 -17.43
CA GLN A 17 28.80 44.43 -17.49
C GLN A 17 29.95 45.28 -16.95
N THR A 18 30.11 46.46 -17.55
CA THR A 18 31.10 47.47 -17.17
C THR A 18 30.53 48.49 -16.18
N GLU A 19 31.42 49.28 -15.55
CA GLU A 19 31.03 50.32 -14.58
C GLU A 19 30.05 51.37 -15.14
N ASP A 20 30.03 51.57 -16.46
CA ASP A 20 29.15 52.55 -17.13
C ASP A 20 27.74 52.00 -17.41
N GLU A 21 27.53 50.69 -17.30
CA GLU A 21 26.29 49.98 -17.67
C GLU A 21 25.45 49.56 -16.45
N SER A 22 25.98 49.70 -15.24
CA SER A 22 25.37 49.20 -14.00
C SER A 22 25.71 50.06 -12.80
N ASP A 23 24.67 50.53 -12.10
CA ASP A 23 24.77 51.25 -10.82
C ASP A 23 24.83 50.32 -9.59
N GLU A 24 25.03 49.01 -9.79
CA GLU A 24 25.10 48.03 -8.69
C GLU A 24 26.36 48.20 -7.82
N GLU A 25 26.28 47.76 -6.55
CA GLU A 25 27.40 47.84 -5.62
C GLU A 25 28.55 46.91 -6.03
N TRP A 26 29.73 47.50 -6.29
CA TRP A 26 30.94 46.77 -6.66
C TRP A 26 31.74 46.33 -5.43
N VAL A 27 32.06 45.04 -5.36
CA VAL A 27 32.86 44.45 -4.28
C VAL A 27 34.13 43.77 -4.79
N ARG A 28 35.12 43.68 -3.91
CA ARG A 28 36.39 42.98 -4.13
C ARG A 28 36.58 41.94 -3.03
N PRO A 29 36.01 40.73 -3.17
CA PRO A 29 35.97 39.74 -2.10
C PRO A 29 37.27 38.91 -1.99
N CYS A 30 38.24 39.09 -2.90
CA CYS A 30 39.44 38.26 -2.96
C CYS A 30 40.72 39.04 -3.33
N ARG A 31 41.85 38.32 -3.40
CA ARG A 31 43.20 38.86 -3.67
C ARG A 31 43.60 38.84 -5.14
N CYS A 32 42.68 38.57 -6.07
CA CYS A 32 42.96 38.59 -7.51
C CYS A 32 43.42 39.98 -7.99
N LYS A 33 44.19 39.99 -9.09
CA LYS A 33 44.73 41.21 -9.72
C LYS A 33 43.99 41.56 -11.01
N GLY A 34 44.14 42.79 -11.47
CA GLY A 34 43.47 43.31 -12.67
C GLY A 34 41.95 43.44 -12.50
N THR A 35 41.22 43.24 -13.59
CA THR A 35 39.75 43.35 -13.66
C THR A 35 39.02 42.18 -13.01
N SER A 36 39.65 41.00 -12.95
CA SER A 36 39.08 39.75 -12.40
C SER A 36 38.71 39.80 -10.90
N LYS A 37 39.12 40.86 -10.19
CA LYS A 37 38.84 41.05 -8.75
C LYS A 37 37.51 41.74 -8.47
N TRP A 38 36.90 42.37 -9.48
CA TRP A 38 35.69 43.17 -9.35
C TRP A 38 34.44 42.36 -9.71
N ILE A 39 33.40 42.47 -8.89
CA ILE A 39 32.11 41.79 -9.07
C ILE A 39 31.01 42.60 -8.40
N HIS A 40 29.78 42.55 -8.90
CA HIS A 40 28.64 43.12 -8.18
C HIS A 40 28.27 42.28 -6.95
N GLN A 41 27.82 42.94 -5.88
CA GLN A 41 27.41 42.27 -4.64
C GLN A 41 26.33 41.21 -4.88
N GLN A 42 25.31 41.51 -5.69
CA GLN A 42 24.23 40.58 -6.00
C GLN A 42 24.70 39.39 -6.85
N CYS A 43 25.56 39.63 -7.84
CA CYS A 43 26.16 38.56 -8.66
C CYS A 43 26.97 37.59 -7.80
N LEU A 44 27.75 38.12 -6.84
CA LEU A 44 28.52 37.29 -5.92
C LEU A 44 27.62 36.49 -4.98
N GLN A 45 26.59 37.11 -4.41
CA GLN A 45 25.63 36.42 -3.53
C GLN A 45 24.97 35.24 -4.24
N ARG A 46 24.41 35.45 -5.44
CA ARG A 46 23.78 34.38 -6.23
C ARG A 46 24.76 33.25 -6.56
N TRP A 47 26.00 33.60 -6.93
CA TRP A 47 27.03 32.62 -7.22
C TRP A 47 27.40 31.79 -5.97
N ILE A 48 27.46 32.42 -4.79
CA ILE A 48 27.72 31.73 -3.51
C ILE A 48 26.54 30.83 -3.13
N ASP A 49 25.30 31.30 -3.27
CA ASP A 49 24.08 30.52 -2.97
C ASP A 49 24.03 29.23 -3.81
N GLU A 50 24.35 29.34 -5.10
CA GLU A 50 24.44 28.19 -6.02
C GLU A 50 25.52 27.18 -5.58
N LYS A 51 26.65 27.68 -5.07
CA LYS A 51 27.74 26.82 -4.54
C LYS A 51 27.38 26.17 -3.21
N GLN A 52 26.59 26.82 -2.36
CA GLN A 52 26.24 26.30 -1.03
C GLN A 52 25.06 25.33 -1.04
N LYS A 53 24.19 25.34 -2.06
CA LYS A 53 23.01 24.44 -2.17
C LYS A 53 22.20 24.34 -0.86
N ASN A 54 21.91 25.48 -0.24
CA ASN A 54 21.24 25.61 1.07
C ASN A 54 22.01 25.10 2.29
N ASN A 55 23.29 24.74 2.16
CA ASN A 55 24.14 24.41 3.29
C ASN A 55 25.02 25.60 3.68
N LEU A 56 24.45 26.50 4.48
CA LEU A 56 25.07 27.74 4.97
C LEU A 56 26.37 27.53 5.78
N THR A 57 26.65 26.29 6.21
CA THR A 57 27.89 25.95 6.93
C THR A 57 29.08 25.71 6.01
N THR A 58 28.83 25.58 4.70
CA THR A 58 29.87 25.31 3.70
C THR A 58 30.64 26.59 3.39
N LYS A 59 31.93 26.62 3.71
CA LYS A 59 32.79 27.75 3.33
C LYS A 59 32.98 27.79 1.81
N VAL A 60 32.82 28.97 1.22
CA VAL A 60 33.05 29.20 -0.21
C VAL A 60 34.30 30.05 -0.41
N ALA A 61 35.14 29.66 -1.35
CA ALA A 61 36.39 30.34 -1.67
C ALA A 61 36.47 30.71 -3.15
N CYS A 62 37.26 31.73 -3.46
CA CYS A 62 37.56 32.13 -4.83
C CYS A 62 38.20 30.97 -5.61
N SER A 63 37.71 30.69 -6.81
CA SER A 63 38.21 29.59 -7.65
C SER A 63 39.67 29.78 -8.08
N GLN A 64 40.08 31.03 -8.29
CA GLN A 64 41.40 31.43 -8.81
C GLN A 64 42.46 31.52 -7.71
N CYS A 65 42.26 32.39 -6.71
CA CYS A 65 43.26 32.65 -5.67
C CYS A 65 43.01 31.93 -4.35
N LYS A 66 41.97 31.08 -4.27
CA LYS A 66 41.59 30.26 -3.09
C LYS A 66 41.34 31.04 -1.80
N THR A 67 41.14 32.36 -1.89
CA THR A 67 40.77 33.17 -0.72
C THR A 67 39.33 32.85 -0.31
N GLU A 68 39.12 32.45 0.95
CA GLU A 68 37.79 32.24 1.54
C GLU A 68 37.01 33.56 1.56
N TYR A 69 35.75 33.52 1.11
CA TYR A 69 34.88 34.68 1.19
C TYR A 69 34.36 34.85 2.62
N VAL A 70 34.39 36.09 3.10
CA VAL A 70 33.90 36.44 4.44
C VAL A 70 32.42 36.79 4.33
N LEU A 71 31.56 35.87 4.77
CA LEU A 71 30.11 36.06 4.80
C LEU A 71 29.69 36.52 6.20
N VAL A 72 29.13 37.72 6.29
CA VAL A 72 28.55 38.25 7.53
C VAL A 72 27.04 38.17 7.42
N PHE A 73 26.42 37.31 8.22
CA PHE A 73 24.97 37.20 8.30
C PHE A 73 24.44 38.14 9.39
N PRO A 74 23.34 38.88 9.14
CA PRO A 74 22.72 39.70 10.18
C PRO A 74 22.24 38.79 11.33
N PRO A 75 22.35 39.24 12.60
CA PRO A 75 21.93 38.43 13.73
C PRO A 75 20.43 38.14 13.67
N TYR A 76 20.05 36.87 13.79
CA TYR A 76 18.65 36.49 13.95
C TYR A 76 18.07 37.12 15.23
N ARG A 77 16.86 37.69 15.14
CA ARG A 77 16.10 38.08 16.34
C ARG A 77 15.72 36.82 17.11
N ARG A 78 15.74 36.88 18.45
CA ARG A 78 15.47 35.72 19.35
C ARG A 78 14.20 34.93 18.98
N PHE A 79 13.17 35.61 18.48
CA PHE A 79 11.91 35.00 18.03
C PHE A 79 12.09 34.04 16.84
N VAL A 80 12.95 34.38 15.88
CA VAL A 80 13.18 33.55 14.69
C VAL A 80 13.89 32.24 15.05
N TYR A 81 14.84 32.31 15.98
CA TYR A 81 15.51 31.11 16.51
C TYR A 81 14.55 30.17 17.25
N PHE A 82 13.62 30.74 18.02
CA PHE A 82 12.58 29.96 18.70
C PHE A 82 11.67 29.25 17.68
N LEU A 83 11.24 29.96 16.64
CA LEU A 83 10.42 29.38 15.57
C LEU A 83 11.13 28.21 14.87
N GLU A 84 12.41 28.37 14.52
CA GLU A 84 13.19 27.30 13.88
C GLU A 84 13.36 26.07 14.78
N THR A 85 13.50 26.29 16.10
CA THR A 85 13.58 25.22 17.08
C THR A 85 12.26 24.46 17.18
N CYS A 86 11.13 25.18 17.22
CA CYS A 86 9.80 24.56 17.22
C CYS A 86 9.57 23.75 15.95
N ASP A 87 9.90 24.31 14.78
CA ASP A 87 9.72 23.66 13.48
C ASP A 87 10.52 22.35 13.40
N ARG A 88 11.78 22.36 13.85
CA ARG A 88 12.63 21.16 13.93
C ARG A 88 12.06 20.09 14.85
N ILE A 89 11.51 20.48 16.00
CA ILE A 89 10.86 19.54 16.93
C ILE A 89 9.59 18.97 16.31
N ILE A 90 8.76 19.81 15.66
CA ILE A 90 7.51 19.40 15.01
C ILE A 90 7.80 18.38 13.91
N TYR A 91 8.74 18.67 13.00
CA TYR A 91 9.09 17.74 11.93
C TYR A 91 9.76 16.46 12.45
N GLY A 92 10.58 16.56 13.50
CA GLY A 92 11.19 15.38 14.13
C GLY A 92 10.21 14.47 14.87
N THR A 93 9.17 15.05 15.50
CA THR A 93 8.16 14.32 16.29
C THR A 93 6.97 13.84 15.46
N SER A 94 6.72 14.46 14.30
CA SER A 94 5.64 14.13 13.37
C SER A 94 5.49 12.63 13.07
N PRO A 95 6.53 11.85 12.69
CA PRO A 95 6.36 10.44 12.38
C PRO A 95 5.93 9.61 13.59
N PHE A 96 6.40 9.96 14.80
CA PHE A 96 5.98 9.29 16.04
C PHE A 96 4.54 9.64 16.41
N ALA A 97 4.17 10.92 16.30
CA ALA A 97 2.81 11.36 16.55
C ALA A 97 1.81 10.68 15.61
N CYS A 98 2.12 10.62 14.31
CA CYS A 98 1.32 9.89 13.33
C CYS A 98 1.23 8.39 13.69
N GLY A 99 2.34 7.75 14.06
CA GLY A 99 2.35 6.35 14.48
C GLY A 99 1.45 6.09 15.70
N ILE A 100 1.52 6.93 16.73
CA ILE A 100 0.70 6.83 17.94
C ILE A 100 -0.79 7.00 17.61
N ILE A 101 -1.15 8.01 16.79
CA ILE A 101 -2.54 8.24 16.39
C ILE A 101 -3.10 7.04 15.63
N VAL A 102 -2.33 6.50 14.67
CA VAL A 102 -2.76 5.34 13.89
C VAL A 102 -2.95 4.12 14.80
N ILE A 103 -1.97 3.78 15.63
CA ILE A 103 -2.06 2.64 16.56
C ILE A 103 -3.23 2.81 17.54
N GLY A 104 -3.40 4.00 18.10
CA GLY A 104 -4.51 4.33 19.00
C GLY A 104 -5.87 4.16 18.34
N SER A 105 -6.02 4.65 17.09
CA SER A 105 -7.26 4.52 16.31
C SER A 105 -7.59 3.05 15.98
N LEU A 106 -6.58 2.25 15.64
CA LEU A 106 -6.74 0.81 15.39
C LEU A 106 -7.15 0.07 16.66
N TYR A 107 -6.52 0.39 17.78
CA TYR A 107 -6.83 -0.20 19.08
C TYR A 107 -8.26 0.12 19.53
N TRP A 108 -8.68 1.40 19.47
CA TRP A 108 -10.02 1.83 19.84
C TRP A 108 -11.11 1.19 18.96
N SER A 109 -10.83 1.07 17.66
CA SER A 109 -11.71 0.38 16.72
C SER A 109 -11.83 -1.10 17.05
N ALA A 110 -10.71 -1.78 17.35
CA ALA A 110 -10.70 -3.19 17.73
C ALA A 110 -11.45 -3.42 19.06
N LEU A 111 -11.27 -2.53 20.04
CA LEU A 111 -11.98 -2.54 21.32
C LEU A 111 -13.50 -2.43 21.12
N SER A 112 -13.92 -1.41 20.35
CA SER A 112 -15.33 -1.16 20.04
C SER A 112 -15.96 -2.33 19.29
N TYR A 113 -15.25 -2.86 18.31
CA TYR A 113 -15.71 -4.01 17.54
C TYR A 113 -15.80 -5.27 18.40
N GLY A 114 -14.82 -5.53 19.26
CA GLY A 114 -14.86 -6.61 20.24
C GLY A 114 -16.12 -6.57 21.09
N ALA A 115 -16.46 -5.39 21.64
CA ALA A 115 -17.68 -5.21 22.42
C ALA A 115 -18.94 -5.50 21.60
N VAL A 116 -19.02 -4.99 20.36
CA VAL A 116 -20.13 -5.26 19.44
C VAL A 116 -20.26 -6.77 19.17
N THR A 117 -19.16 -7.49 18.97
CA THR A 117 -19.23 -8.95 18.74
C THR A 117 -19.74 -9.70 19.95
N VAL A 118 -19.30 -9.36 21.16
CA VAL A 118 -19.79 -9.99 22.40
C VAL A 118 -21.29 -9.77 22.55
N MET A 119 -21.74 -8.52 22.37
CA MET A 119 -23.16 -8.16 22.42
C MET A 119 -24.00 -8.88 21.35
N GLN A 120 -23.45 -9.10 20.15
CA GLN A 120 -24.13 -9.83 19.08
C GLN A 120 -24.24 -11.34 19.37
N VAL A 121 -23.17 -11.95 19.90
CA VAL A 121 -23.10 -13.39 20.12
C VAL A 121 -23.89 -13.83 21.36
N LEU A 122 -23.73 -13.12 22.49
CA LEU A 122 -24.39 -13.46 23.75
C LEU A 122 -25.81 -12.86 23.84
N GLY A 123 -26.02 -11.69 23.23
CA GLY A 123 -27.23 -10.89 23.40
C GLY A 123 -26.96 -9.69 24.32
N GLN A 124 -27.90 -8.74 24.34
CA GLN A 124 -27.73 -7.48 25.09
C GLN A 124 -27.61 -7.70 26.60
N GLU A 125 -28.55 -8.43 27.20
CA GLU A 125 -28.60 -8.63 28.65
C GLU A 125 -27.43 -9.51 29.16
N GLU A 126 -27.23 -10.68 28.55
CA GLU A 126 -26.14 -11.60 28.91
C GLU A 126 -24.77 -11.00 28.58
N GLY A 127 -24.64 -10.26 27.48
CA GLY A 127 -23.39 -9.61 27.08
C GLY A 127 -22.98 -8.50 28.05
N LYS A 128 -23.92 -7.67 28.50
CA LYS A 128 -23.67 -6.65 29.51
C LYS A 128 -23.26 -7.28 30.85
N ALA A 129 -24.01 -8.29 31.32
CA ALA A 129 -23.69 -8.99 32.57
C ALA A 129 -22.30 -9.66 32.52
N ALA A 130 -21.96 -10.29 31.39
CA ALA A 130 -20.64 -10.90 31.20
C ALA A 130 -19.50 -9.87 31.17
N MET A 131 -19.75 -8.67 30.63
CA MET A 131 -18.77 -7.58 30.61
C MET A 131 -18.58 -6.93 31.99
N GLU A 132 -19.64 -6.82 32.80
CA GLU A 132 -19.58 -6.25 34.15
C GLU A 132 -18.90 -7.18 35.17
N GLN A 133 -19.00 -8.50 34.96
CA GLN A 133 -18.40 -9.49 35.86
C GLN A 133 -16.87 -9.63 35.71
N VAL A 134 -16.31 -9.22 34.58
CA VAL A 134 -14.88 -9.41 34.25
C VAL A 134 -14.07 -8.18 34.63
N ASP A 135 -12.85 -8.40 35.14
CA ASP A 135 -11.95 -7.30 35.51
C ASP A 135 -11.69 -6.31 34.34
N PRO A 136 -11.61 -5.00 34.62
CA PRO A 136 -11.41 -3.98 33.58
C PRO A 136 -10.19 -4.21 32.69
N LEU A 137 -9.10 -4.73 33.24
CA LEU A 137 -7.86 -5.03 32.50
C LEU A 137 -8.05 -6.21 31.53
N THR A 138 -8.77 -7.24 31.96
CA THR A 138 -9.08 -8.40 31.13
C THR A 138 -10.01 -8.01 29.99
N LEU A 139 -10.96 -7.10 30.23
CA LEU A 139 -11.85 -6.57 29.20
C LEU A 139 -11.09 -5.71 28.17
N LEU A 140 -10.16 -4.87 28.64
CA LEU A 140 -9.31 -4.01 27.81
C LEU A 140 -8.38 -4.81 26.88
N LEU A 141 -7.86 -5.96 27.34
CA LEU A 141 -7.01 -6.84 26.52
C LEU A 141 -7.83 -7.85 25.70
N GLY A 142 -8.92 -8.36 26.27
CA GLY A 142 -9.73 -9.43 25.70
C GLY A 142 -10.57 -8.99 24.50
N LEU A 143 -11.21 -7.82 24.57
CA LEU A 143 -12.10 -7.37 23.49
C LEU A 143 -11.37 -7.13 22.17
N PRO A 144 -10.21 -6.43 22.10
CA PRO A 144 -9.45 -6.28 20.86
C PRO A 144 -8.88 -7.60 20.33
N SER A 145 -8.72 -8.63 21.19
CA SER A 145 -8.23 -9.93 20.75
C SER A 145 -9.23 -10.67 19.84
N ILE A 146 -10.53 -10.42 19.99
CA ILE A 146 -11.60 -11.06 19.19
C ILE A 146 -11.46 -10.72 17.69
N PRO A 147 -11.44 -9.44 17.25
CA PRO A 147 -11.20 -9.12 15.84
C PRO A 147 -9.83 -9.59 15.34
N LEU A 148 -8.79 -9.54 16.19
CA LEU A 148 -7.47 -10.05 15.82
C LEU A 148 -7.54 -11.56 15.51
N MET A 149 -8.20 -12.35 16.35
CA MET A 149 -8.37 -13.79 16.12
C MET A 149 -9.25 -14.08 14.90
N LEU A 150 -10.29 -13.28 14.63
CA LEU A 150 -11.11 -13.41 13.42
C LEU A 150 -10.30 -13.13 12.14
N VAL A 151 -9.44 -12.11 12.18
CA VAL A 151 -8.54 -11.78 11.06
C VAL A 151 -7.47 -12.85 10.89
N LEU A 152 -6.78 -13.25 11.96
CA LEU A 152 -5.77 -14.31 11.94
C LEU A 152 -6.37 -15.65 11.46
N GLY A 153 -7.57 -15.98 11.91
CA GLY A 153 -8.31 -17.16 11.43
C GLY A 153 -8.63 -17.09 9.93
N LYS A 154 -8.91 -15.89 9.40
CA LYS A 154 -9.09 -15.67 7.95
C LYS A 154 -7.80 -15.71 7.14
N LEU A 155 -6.64 -15.42 7.74
CA LEU A 155 -5.34 -15.60 7.10
C LEU A 155 -5.03 -17.08 6.85
N ILE A 156 -5.54 -17.98 7.69
CA ILE A 156 -5.43 -19.42 7.49
C ILE A 156 -6.42 -19.83 6.39
N ARG A 157 -5.95 -19.82 5.14
CA ARG A 157 -6.72 -20.23 3.95
C ARG A 157 -6.88 -21.75 3.88
N TRP A 158 -7.59 -22.34 4.84
CA TRP A 158 -7.85 -23.79 4.92
C TRP A 158 -8.47 -24.34 3.63
N GLU A 159 -9.28 -23.54 2.93
CA GLU A 159 -9.87 -23.87 1.63
C GLU A 159 -8.82 -24.29 0.60
N ASP A 160 -7.65 -23.65 0.58
CA ASP A 160 -6.58 -24.00 -0.38
C ASP A 160 -5.86 -25.27 0.01
N GLN A 161 -5.68 -25.49 1.32
CA GLN A 161 -5.09 -26.72 1.84
C GLN A 161 -6.02 -27.91 1.53
N VAL A 162 -7.32 -27.72 1.75
CA VAL A 162 -8.34 -28.69 1.35
C VAL A 162 -8.33 -28.88 -0.17
N LEU A 163 -8.22 -27.84 -0.99
CA LEU A 163 -8.10 -28.00 -2.45
C LEU A 163 -6.84 -28.76 -2.87
N LYS A 164 -5.70 -28.55 -2.21
CA LYS A 164 -4.47 -29.30 -2.46
C LYS A 164 -4.63 -30.78 -2.09
N LEU A 165 -5.17 -31.05 -0.91
CA LEU A 165 -5.46 -32.41 -0.44
C LEU A 165 -6.51 -33.10 -1.33
N TRP A 166 -7.57 -32.39 -1.67
CA TRP A 166 -8.64 -32.82 -2.56
C TRP A 166 -8.09 -33.18 -3.93
N ARG A 167 -7.24 -32.35 -4.55
CA ARG A 167 -6.60 -32.67 -5.84
C ARG A 167 -5.69 -33.89 -5.77
N LYS A 168 -4.91 -34.03 -4.69
CA LYS A 168 -4.07 -35.22 -4.46
C LYS A 168 -4.91 -36.50 -4.33
N HIS A 169 -6.07 -36.39 -3.68
CA HIS A 169 -6.94 -37.54 -3.42
C HIS A 169 -7.96 -37.83 -4.54
N TYR A 170 -8.36 -36.82 -5.32
CA TYR A 170 -9.31 -36.92 -6.44
C TYR A 170 -8.85 -37.93 -7.50
N ARG A 171 -7.54 -38.04 -7.74
CA ARG A 171 -6.96 -39.06 -8.62
C ARG A 171 -7.29 -40.51 -8.20
N ARG A 172 -7.67 -40.76 -6.93
CA ARG A 172 -8.08 -42.09 -6.44
C ARG A 172 -9.57 -42.38 -6.58
N ILE A 173 -10.43 -41.39 -6.83
CA ILE A 173 -11.89 -41.59 -6.85
C ILE A 173 -12.43 -41.30 -8.27
N PRO A 174 -12.53 -42.32 -9.14
CA PRO A 174 -12.98 -42.14 -10.53
C PRO A 174 -14.44 -41.66 -10.65
N LEU A 175 -15.30 -41.97 -9.68
CA LEU A 175 -16.71 -41.54 -9.69
C LEU A 175 -16.89 -40.02 -9.60
N LEU A 176 -16.01 -39.32 -8.90
CA LEU A 176 -16.06 -37.86 -8.77
C LEU A 176 -15.68 -37.16 -10.09
N GLY A 177 -14.95 -37.83 -10.97
CA GLY A 177 -14.59 -37.27 -12.28
C GLY A 177 -15.75 -37.19 -13.26
N TYR A 178 -16.76 -38.04 -13.11
CA TYR A 178 -17.98 -37.98 -13.92
C TYR A 178 -18.87 -36.77 -13.57
N LEU A 179 -18.92 -36.39 -12.29
CA LEU A 179 -19.79 -35.28 -11.84
C LEU A 179 -19.14 -33.90 -12.02
N VAL A 180 -17.81 -33.85 -12.05
CA VAL A 180 -17.04 -32.59 -11.97
C VAL A 180 -16.23 -32.31 -13.23
N GLY A 181 -15.88 -33.32 -14.04
CA GLY A 181 -15.10 -33.19 -15.27
C GLY A 181 -13.60 -33.47 -15.06
N THR A 182 -12.95 -34.06 -16.07
CA THR A 182 -11.52 -34.43 -16.01
C THR A 182 -10.63 -33.30 -16.57
N PRO A 183 -9.54 -32.92 -15.86
CA PRO A 183 -8.62 -31.89 -16.33
C PRO A 183 -7.60 -32.45 -17.35
N ALA A 184 -7.24 -31.64 -18.36
CA ALA A 184 -6.23 -32.01 -19.35
C ALA A 184 -4.80 -32.02 -18.76
N GLU A 185 -4.16 -33.20 -18.77
CA GLU A 185 -2.91 -33.50 -18.04
C GLU A 185 -1.75 -32.53 -18.34
N LYS A 186 -1.58 -32.11 -19.60
CA LYS A 186 -0.48 -31.22 -20.03
C LYS A 186 -0.59 -29.75 -19.56
N SER A 187 -1.73 -29.34 -19.02
CA SER A 187 -2.03 -27.94 -18.68
C SER A 187 -2.17 -27.68 -17.17
N ILE A 188 -2.09 -28.74 -16.36
CA ILE A 188 -2.31 -28.72 -14.91
C ILE A 188 -1.37 -27.74 -14.22
N GLU A 189 -0.05 -27.86 -14.46
CA GLU A 189 0.95 -27.07 -13.75
C GLU A 189 0.82 -25.57 -14.02
N ASN A 190 0.50 -25.19 -15.27
CA ASN A 190 0.28 -23.80 -15.66
C ASN A 190 -1.00 -23.22 -15.05
N ALA A 191 -2.08 -24.02 -15.00
CA ALA A 191 -3.33 -23.62 -14.36
C ALA A 191 -3.16 -23.47 -12.83
N GLU A 192 -2.37 -24.33 -12.19
CA GLU A 192 -2.04 -24.20 -10.77
C GLU A 192 -1.26 -22.92 -10.48
N ARG A 193 -0.24 -22.59 -11.28
CA ARG A 193 0.52 -21.33 -11.12
C ARG A 193 -0.38 -20.10 -11.28
N TYR A 194 -1.27 -20.08 -12.26
CA TYR A 194 -2.18 -18.96 -12.49
C TYR A 194 -3.18 -18.76 -11.34
N LEU A 195 -3.84 -19.82 -10.88
CA LEU A 195 -4.83 -19.73 -9.79
C LEU A 195 -4.20 -19.34 -8.46
N THR A 196 -2.98 -19.81 -8.18
CA THR A 196 -2.25 -19.46 -6.95
C THR A 196 -1.77 -18.00 -6.99
N GLY A 197 -1.37 -17.50 -8.17
CA GLY A 197 -0.90 -16.13 -8.37
C GLY A 197 -1.98 -15.06 -8.20
N ARG A 198 -3.25 -15.37 -8.50
CA ARG A 198 -4.39 -14.43 -8.32
C ARG A 198 -4.64 -14.08 -6.85
N ASP A 199 -4.16 -14.91 -5.92
CA ASP A 199 -4.41 -14.73 -4.50
C ASP A 199 -3.26 -14.06 -3.73
N ASN A 200 -2.23 -13.56 -4.42
CA ASN A 200 -1.10 -12.91 -3.76
C ASN A 200 -1.53 -11.56 -3.15
N PHE A 201 -1.17 -11.38 -1.89
CA PHE A 201 -1.48 -10.24 -1.01
C PHE A 201 -0.92 -8.87 -1.45
N SER A 202 -0.32 -8.76 -2.64
CA SER A 202 0.27 -7.53 -3.16
C SER A 202 -0.76 -6.50 -3.63
N ASP A 203 -2.05 -6.86 -3.70
CA ASP A 203 -3.13 -5.91 -4.00
C ASP A 203 -3.76 -5.36 -2.70
N PRO A 204 -3.64 -4.05 -2.39
CA PRO A 204 -4.22 -3.45 -1.18
C PRO A 204 -5.74 -3.66 -1.10
N VAL A 205 -6.43 -3.80 -2.23
CA VAL A 205 -7.88 -4.06 -2.30
C VAL A 205 -8.24 -5.47 -1.82
N ALA A 206 -7.33 -6.45 -1.96
CA ALA A 206 -7.54 -7.79 -1.43
C ALA A 206 -7.46 -7.81 0.10
N GLY A 207 -6.53 -7.03 0.67
CA GLY A 207 -6.38 -6.85 2.11
C GLY A 207 -7.65 -6.30 2.75
N THR A 208 -8.17 -5.18 2.25
CA THR A 208 -9.39 -4.55 2.80
C THR A 208 -10.59 -5.49 2.78
N ARG A 209 -10.81 -6.22 1.67
CA ARG A 209 -11.89 -7.22 1.55
C ARG A 209 -11.77 -8.33 2.59
N MET A 210 -10.55 -8.78 2.88
CA MET A 210 -10.29 -9.81 3.88
C MET A 210 -10.64 -9.30 5.28
N PHE A 211 -10.21 -8.09 5.65
CA PHE A 211 -10.54 -7.45 6.91
C PHE A 211 -12.06 -7.24 7.06
N CYS A 212 -12.70 -6.59 6.10
CA CYS A 212 -14.16 -6.38 6.12
C CYS A 212 -14.92 -7.71 6.20
N GLY A 213 -14.49 -8.72 5.44
CA GLY A 213 -15.11 -10.04 5.47
C GLY A 213 -14.86 -10.83 6.76
N ALA A 214 -13.83 -10.49 7.55
CA ALA A 214 -13.62 -11.04 8.89
C ALA A 214 -14.55 -10.34 9.90
N LEU A 215 -14.67 -9.02 9.81
CA LEU A 215 -15.48 -8.21 10.72
C LEU A 215 -17.00 -8.40 10.52
N ILE A 216 -17.45 -8.81 9.34
CA ILE A 216 -18.87 -9.11 9.10
C ILE A 216 -19.21 -10.57 9.45
N LEU A 217 -18.22 -11.41 9.80
CA LEU A 217 -18.46 -12.82 10.08
C LEU A 217 -19.39 -13.05 11.29
N PRO A 218 -19.24 -12.37 12.44
CA PRO A 218 -20.13 -12.57 13.59
C PRO A 218 -21.58 -12.16 13.32
N THR A 219 -21.82 -11.09 12.55
CA THR A 219 -23.19 -10.68 12.17
C THR A 219 -23.85 -11.71 11.26
N ILE A 220 -23.12 -12.23 10.27
CA ILE A 220 -23.64 -13.30 9.41
C ILE A 220 -23.90 -14.57 10.22
N ALA A 221 -22.98 -14.94 11.11
CA ALA A 221 -23.09 -16.14 11.94
C ALA A 221 -24.31 -16.07 12.87
N THR A 222 -24.57 -14.92 13.50
CA THR A 222 -25.74 -14.72 14.39
C THR A 222 -27.05 -14.78 13.61
N VAL A 223 -27.14 -14.14 12.44
CA VAL A 223 -28.34 -14.14 11.58
C VAL A 223 -28.66 -15.55 11.08
N ILE A 224 -27.65 -16.24 10.52
CA ILE A 224 -27.82 -17.62 10.03
C ILE A 224 -28.17 -18.57 11.19
N GLY A 225 -27.52 -18.41 12.34
CA GLY A 225 -27.78 -19.20 13.53
C GLY A 225 -29.22 -19.08 14.04
N ARG A 226 -29.76 -17.86 14.07
CA ARG A 226 -31.16 -17.61 14.47
C ARG A 226 -32.17 -18.18 13.47
N TYR A 227 -31.86 -18.13 12.18
CA TYR A 227 -32.75 -18.62 11.12
C TYR A 227 -32.74 -20.15 10.98
N LEU A 228 -31.56 -20.78 10.97
CA LEU A 228 -31.42 -22.23 10.74
C LEU A 228 -31.61 -23.07 12.02
N TYR A 229 -31.28 -22.52 13.19
CA TYR A 229 -31.31 -23.25 14.46
C TYR A 229 -32.21 -22.57 15.52
N PRO A 230 -33.50 -22.30 15.21
CA PRO A 230 -34.39 -21.60 16.14
C PRO A 230 -34.63 -22.38 17.44
N LYS A 231 -34.54 -23.72 17.39
CA LYS A 231 -34.85 -24.65 18.51
C LYS A 231 -33.77 -24.74 19.60
N VAL A 232 -32.56 -24.20 19.39
CA VAL A 232 -31.51 -24.20 20.40
C VAL A 232 -31.83 -23.15 21.48
N SER A 233 -31.54 -23.40 22.75
CA SER A 233 -31.87 -22.45 23.84
C SER A 233 -30.87 -21.30 23.95
N SER A 234 -29.56 -21.59 23.84
CA SER A 234 -28.49 -20.60 24.03
C SER A 234 -28.14 -19.82 22.75
N ASN A 235 -28.08 -18.49 22.84
CA ASN A 235 -27.69 -17.58 21.73
C ASN A 235 -26.26 -17.82 21.24
N PHE A 236 -25.35 -18.15 22.16
CA PHE A 236 -23.96 -18.48 21.86
C PHE A 236 -23.87 -19.70 20.93
N HIS A 237 -24.57 -20.78 21.28
CA HIS A 237 -24.58 -22.01 20.50
C HIS A 237 -25.20 -21.83 19.11
N LYS A 238 -26.29 -21.04 19.02
CA LYS A 238 -26.88 -20.67 17.71
C LYS A 238 -25.85 -19.98 16.82
N THR A 239 -25.10 -19.05 17.39
CA THR A 239 -24.11 -18.28 16.64
C THR A 239 -22.95 -19.15 16.17
N ILE A 240 -22.45 -20.07 17.01
CA ILE A 240 -21.40 -21.02 16.61
C ILE A 240 -21.87 -21.93 15.48
N LEU A 241 -23.07 -22.50 15.61
CA LEU A 241 -23.64 -23.36 14.57
C LEU A 241 -23.89 -22.60 13.26
N GLY A 242 -24.38 -21.35 13.35
CA GLY A 242 -24.52 -20.44 12.21
C GLY A 242 -23.19 -20.07 11.55
N GLY A 243 -22.14 -19.84 12.35
CA GLY A 243 -20.79 -19.60 11.87
C GLY A 243 -20.19 -20.81 11.18
N LEU A 244 -20.32 -22.00 11.76
CA LEU A 244 -19.84 -23.26 11.20
C LEU A 244 -20.53 -23.57 9.86
N THR A 245 -21.86 -23.46 9.81
CA THR A 245 -22.62 -23.65 8.56
C THR A 245 -22.22 -22.64 7.49
N PHE A 246 -22.05 -21.38 7.84
CA PHE A 246 -21.57 -20.36 6.90
C PHE A 246 -20.17 -20.67 6.36
N ILE A 247 -19.21 -21.02 7.22
CA ILE A 247 -17.84 -21.35 6.83
C ILE A 247 -17.84 -22.59 5.91
N LEU A 248 -18.61 -23.63 6.26
CA LEU A 248 -18.73 -24.84 5.45
C LEU A 248 -19.37 -24.56 4.10
N ALA A 249 -20.54 -23.90 4.07
CA ALA A 249 -21.25 -23.60 2.83
C ALA A 249 -20.42 -22.70 1.90
N LYS A 250 -19.80 -21.66 2.45
CA LYS A 250 -18.90 -20.78 1.70
C LYS A 250 -17.67 -21.54 1.20
N GLY A 251 -17.08 -22.39 2.03
CA GLY A 251 -15.93 -23.22 1.67
C GLY A 251 -16.27 -24.14 0.50
N VAL A 252 -17.37 -24.89 0.60
CA VAL A 252 -17.85 -25.78 -0.47
C VAL A 252 -18.11 -25.02 -1.76
N LEU A 253 -18.83 -23.89 -1.71
CA LEU A 253 -19.12 -23.08 -2.88
C LEU A 253 -17.84 -22.55 -3.54
N LYS A 254 -16.89 -22.07 -2.74
CA LYS A 254 -15.61 -21.55 -3.25
C LYS A 254 -14.71 -22.64 -3.82
N ILE A 255 -14.66 -23.81 -3.17
CA ILE A 255 -13.97 -25.00 -3.68
C ILE A 255 -14.57 -25.42 -5.03
N TYR A 256 -15.89 -25.48 -5.13
CA TYR A 256 -16.60 -25.81 -6.37
C TYR A 256 -16.30 -24.80 -7.50
N LEU A 257 -16.40 -23.50 -7.22
CA LEU A 257 -16.09 -22.45 -8.19
C LEU A 257 -14.63 -22.51 -8.66
N ARG A 258 -13.68 -22.73 -7.73
CA ARG A 258 -12.26 -22.88 -8.07
C ARG A 258 -12.01 -24.11 -8.94
N GLN A 259 -12.69 -25.21 -8.64
CA GLN A 259 -12.61 -26.43 -9.43
C GLN A 259 -13.14 -26.21 -10.85
N GLN A 260 -14.28 -25.55 -11.00
CA GLN A 260 -14.85 -25.20 -12.31
C GLN A 260 -13.93 -24.27 -13.11
N GLN A 261 -13.34 -23.26 -12.46
CA GLN A 261 -12.36 -22.36 -13.08
C GLN A 261 -11.11 -23.11 -13.54
N PHE A 262 -10.62 -24.05 -12.74
CA PHE A 262 -9.48 -24.88 -13.08
C PHE A 262 -9.73 -25.75 -14.31
N ILE A 263 -10.91 -26.39 -14.40
CA ILE A 263 -11.28 -27.20 -15.57
C ILE A 263 -11.39 -26.33 -16.83
N ARG A 264 -12.00 -25.15 -16.70
CA ARG A 264 -12.10 -24.20 -17.83
C ARG A 264 -10.72 -23.74 -18.32
N GLN A 265 -9.75 -23.56 -17.43
CA GLN A 265 -8.40 -23.16 -17.80
C GLN A 265 -7.59 -24.29 -18.42
N THR A 266 -7.72 -25.52 -17.89
CA THR A 266 -7.01 -26.69 -18.41
C THR A 266 -7.52 -27.10 -19.79
N ASN A 267 -8.82 -26.94 -20.04
CA ASN A 267 -9.43 -27.20 -21.35
C ASN A 267 -9.37 -26.00 -22.31
N ARG A 268 -8.63 -24.93 -21.98
CA ARG A 268 -8.45 -23.80 -22.89
C ARG A 268 -7.66 -24.26 -24.13
N LYS A 269 -8.31 -24.20 -25.29
CA LYS A 269 -7.66 -24.40 -26.59
C LYS A 269 -7.39 -23.05 -27.24
N VAL A 270 -6.16 -22.83 -27.67
CA VAL A 270 -5.80 -21.72 -28.54
C VAL A 270 -5.97 -22.23 -29.96
N LEU A 271 -6.85 -21.61 -30.74
CA LEU A 271 -7.07 -21.98 -32.14
C LEU A 271 -5.90 -21.43 -32.97
N ASN A 272 -5.44 -22.21 -33.95
CA ASN A 272 -4.46 -21.74 -34.91
C ASN A 272 -5.07 -20.63 -35.76
N PHE A 273 -4.26 -19.63 -36.10
CA PHE A 273 -4.65 -18.60 -37.06
C PHE A 273 -4.59 -19.23 -38.46
N ASP A 274 -5.74 -19.35 -39.13
CA ASP A 274 -5.85 -19.89 -40.48
C ASP A 274 -5.70 -18.72 -41.48
N GLU A 275 -4.58 -18.66 -42.22
CA GLU A 275 -4.35 -17.58 -43.20
C GLU A 275 -5.41 -17.55 -44.33
N ASN A 276 -6.09 -18.68 -44.55
CA ASN A 276 -7.17 -18.83 -45.53
C ASN A 276 -8.54 -18.31 -45.05
N ASP A 277 -8.70 -17.87 -43.79
CA ASP A 277 -9.95 -17.27 -43.27
C ASP A 277 -10.04 -15.76 -43.60
N THR A 278 -9.57 -15.36 -44.78
CA THR A 278 -9.85 -14.03 -45.34
C THR A 278 -11.21 -14.02 -46.02
N ASN A 279 -12.17 -13.34 -45.36
CA ASN A 279 -13.30 -12.61 -45.95
C ASN A 279 -14.64 -13.30 -46.27
N ASP A 280 -15.08 -14.35 -45.56
CA ASP A 280 -16.52 -14.71 -45.58
C ASP A 280 -17.12 -14.95 -44.18
N PRO A 281 -18.02 -14.07 -43.69
CA PRO A 281 -18.70 -14.25 -42.41
C PRO A 281 -19.59 -15.50 -42.34
N LYS A 282 -19.99 -16.12 -43.47
CA LYS A 282 -20.85 -17.32 -43.48
C LYS A 282 -20.10 -18.61 -43.12
N SER A 283 -18.79 -18.70 -43.35
CA SER A 283 -18.00 -19.89 -43.00
C SER A 283 -17.76 -20.03 -41.49
N LYS A 284 -17.79 -18.90 -40.75
CA LYS A 284 -17.58 -18.84 -39.30
C LYS A 284 -18.72 -19.46 -38.49
N LEU A 285 -19.96 -19.38 -38.98
CA LEU A 285 -21.11 -19.98 -38.30
C LEU A 285 -21.13 -21.51 -38.46
N ALA A 286 -20.84 -22.00 -39.67
CA ALA A 286 -20.83 -23.43 -39.98
C ALA A 286 -19.71 -24.21 -39.27
N LYS A 287 -18.50 -23.64 -39.10
CA LYS A 287 -17.41 -24.28 -38.33
C LYS A 287 -17.67 -24.31 -36.82
N SER A 288 -18.53 -23.43 -36.29
CA SER A 288 -18.88 -23.41 -34.86
C SER A 288 -19.86 -24.53 -34.47
N GLU A 289 -20.76 -24.93 -35.37
CA GLU A 289 -21.69 -26.06 -35.18
C GLU A 289 -21.04 -27.43 -35.41
N SER A 290 -19.96 -27.51 -36.20
CA SER A 290 -19.25 -28.77 -36.50
C SER A 290 -18.17 -29.14 -35.50
N ALA A 291 -17.94 -28.34 -34.45
CA ALA A 291 -17.02 -28.72 -33.38
C ALA A 291 -17.63 -29.92 -32.62
N PRO A 292 -16.97 -31.10 -32.60
CA PRO A 292 -17.54 -32.24 -31.92
C PRO A 292 -17.68 -31.89 -30.45
N ILE A 293 -18.93 -31.94 -29.96
CA ILE A 293 -19.22 -32.03 -28.53
C ILE A 293 -18.57 -33.33 -28.09
N VAL A 294 -17.33 -33.23 -27.61
CA VAL A 294 -16.64 -34.35 -26.97
C VAL A 294 -17.44 -34.68 -25.71
N ARG A 295 -18.35 -35.64 -25.83
CA ARG A 295 -18.96 -36.33 -24.70
C ARG A 295 -17.87 -37.13 -24.00
N SER A 296 -17.45 -36.67 -22.82
CA SER A 296 -16.93 -37.49 -21.72
C SER A 296 -16.66 -36.61 -20.50
#